data_AF-A0A7Y9BF44-F1
#
_entry.id   AF-A0A7Y9BF44-F1
#
_cell.length_a   1.000
_cell.length_b   1.000
_cell.length_c   1.000
_cell.angle_alpha   90.00
_cell.angle_beta   90.00
_cell.angle_gamma   90.00
#
_symmetry.space_group_name_H-M   'P 1'
#
loop_
_entity.id
_entity.type
_entity.pdbx_description
1 polymer ?
#
loop_
_entity_poly.entity_id
_entity_poly.type
_entity_poly.pdbx_seq_one_letter_code
_entity_poly.pdbx_strand_id
1 'polypeptide(L)'
;MFITGIVSEALLYSCFSLLLGSFILNLIPKNARPEIKIPKGVLLAATLGIALFSFLPVLKIVLYLYEDLGLGYTLKSVLTNFEVGKTWISTGIISIILFIYLIPIKLEQKPLFSLTGLAFTLILIASLGWSSHAASLSKLAGFLIHSAHFLAVTTWVGILIVVSWFSRNHDHWLQFLKWFSPVAILCLVITTITGISLMTFHMELSEYVSVTAISYGQTLLIKHIAILPLLAFAFINSFLIRKRLQKDPSFNPLPWAKLESVIVLIVFSITGALGQASPPHELGSMIRAEGASKLFSFFHPGDINFPIHFSPGIVSITLFLIAILFLALVIISFIKKAPKILSLIMSLLFIVSGYIGFMLSIS
;
A
#
# COMPACT_ATOMS: atom_id res chain seq x y z
N MET A 1 2.95 12.61 -16.39
CA MET A 1 2.17 11.41 -16.01
C MET A 1 2.68 10.67 -14.77
N PHE A 2 3.98 10.61 -14.48
CA PHE A 2 4.52 9.79 -13.36
C PHE A 2 3.98 10.17 -11.97
N ILE A 3 4.07 11.44 -11.57
CA ILE A 3 3.57 11.91 -10.26
C ILE A 3 2.05 11.70 -10.12
N THR A 4 1.29 12.04 -11.16
CA THR A 4 -0.15 11.78 -11.22
C THR A 4 -0.46 10.29 -11.05
N GLY A 5 0.38 9.43 -11.65
CA GLY A 5 0.45 7.98 -11.44
C GLY A 5 0.46 7.57 -9.99
N ILE A 6 1.47 8.06 -9.28
CA ILE A 6 1.70 7.77 -7.87
C ILE A 6 0.49 8.16 -7.03
N VAL A 7 0.01 9.39 -7.22
CA VAL A 7 -1.11 9.93 -6.45
C VAL A 7 -2.39 9.14 -6.72
N SER A 8 -2.67 8.82 -7.99
CA SER A 8 -3.86 8.05 -8.36
C SER A 8 -3.86 6.66 -7.72
N GLU A 9 -2.75 5.93 -7.80
CA GLU A 9 -2.63 4.61 -7.16
C GLU A 9 -2.77 4.69 -5.64
N ALA A 10 -2.08 5.64 -4.98
CA ALA A 10 -2.18 5.80 -3.54
C ALA A 10 -3.61 6.12 -3.08
N LEU A 11 -4.33 6.95 -3.85
CA LEU A 11 -5.73 7.27 -3.60
C LEU A 11 -6.65 6.08 -3.90
N LEU A 12 -6.37 5.30 -4.94
CA LEU A 12 -7.11 4.07 -5.26
C LEU A 12 -7.04 3.06 -4.10
N TYR A 13 -5.83 2.78 -3.61
CA TYR A 13 -5.61 1.92 -2.44
C TYR A 13 -6.35 2.46 -1.20
N SER A 14 -6.36 3.78 -1.01
CA SER A 14 -7.06 4.45 0.09
C SER A 14 -8.58 4.30 -0.02
N CYS A 15 -9.15 4.44 -1.21
CA CYS A 15 -10.59 4.25 -1.46
C CYS A 15 -11.03 2.82 -1.13
N PHE A 16 -10.31 1.81 -1.62
CA PHE A 16 -10.59 0.40 -1.29
C PHE A 16 -10.47 0.14 0.21
N SER A 17 -9.41 0.65 0.84
CA SER A 17 -9.20 0.52 2.29
C SER A 17 -10.35 1.14 3.08
N LEU A 18 -10.80 2.35 2.72
CA LEU A 18 -11.93 3.00 3.38
C LEU A 18 -13.21 2.18 3.27
N LEU A 19 -13.55 1.67 2.08
CA LEU A 19 -14.74 0.84 1.90
C LEU A 19 -14.68 -0.46 2.69
N LEU A 20 -13.58 -1.23 2.57
CA LEU A 20 -13.40 -2.48 3.31
C LEU A 20 -13.46 -2.28 4.81
N GLY A 21 -12.69 -1.32 5.34
CA GLY A 21 -12.69 -0.99 6.76
C GLY A 21 -14.08 -0.64 7.25
N SER A 22 -14.81 0.18 6.49
CA SER A 22 -16.16 0.64 6.84
C SER A 22 -17.16 -0.50 6.89
N PHE A 23 -17.17 -1.37 5.88
CA PHE A 23 -18.10 -2.50 5.82
C PHE A 23 -17.76 -3.56 6.87
N ILE A 24 -16.49 -3.92 7.03
CA ILE A 24 -16.05 -4.90 8.03
C ILE A 24 -16.41 -4.41 9.43
N LEU A 25 -16.03 -3.17 9.78
CA LEU A 25 -16.32 -2.64 11.11
C LEU A 25 -17.82 -2.61 11.40
N ASN A 26 -18.67 -2.29 10.42
CA ASN A 26 -20.11 -2.31 10.62
C ASN A 26 -20.72 -3.71 10.85
N LEU A 27 -20.02 -4.78 10.46
CA LEU A 27 -20.38 -6.16 10.80
C LEU A 27 -19.93 -6.56 12.22
N ILE A 28 -18.98 -5.82 12.82
CA ILE A 28 -18.48 -6.11 14.16
C ILE A 28 -19.44 -5.56 15.24
N PRO A 29 -19.79 -6.36 16.26
CA PRO A 29 -20.62 -5.93 17.38
C PRO A 29 -20.13 -4.65 18.06
N LYS A 30 -21.05 -3.79 18.50
CA LYS A 30 -20.74 -2.47 19.09
C LYS A 30 -19.93 -2.56 20.40
N ASN A 31 -19.98 -3.69 21.11
CA ASN A 31 -19.19 -3.94 22.32
C ASN A 31 -17.77 -4.47 22.04
N ALA A 32 -17.42 -4.71 20.76
CA ALA A 32 -16.12 -5.21 20.33
C ALA A 32 -15.32 -4.17 19.54
N ARG A 33 -15.77 -2.91 19.48
CA ARG A 33 -15.11 -1.81 18.78
C ARG A 33 -15.47 -0.46 19.43
N PRO A 34 -14.64 0.58 19.24
CA PRO A 34 -15.03 1.94 19.59
C PRO A 34 -16.24 2.42 18.77
N GLU A 35 -16.92 3.46 19.25
CA GLU A 35 -17.97 4.11 18.46
C GLU A 35 -17.34 4.76 17.23
N ILE A 36 -17.80 4.37 16.05
CA ILE A 36 -17.31 4.86 14.75
C ILE A 36 -18.48 5.51 14.03
N LYS A 37 -18.25 6.72 13.51
CA LYS A 37 -19.22 7.39 12.63
C LYS A 37 -18.54 7.88 11.37
N ILE A 38 -18.86 7.20 10.27
CA ILE A 38 -18.30 7.47 8.96
C ILE A 38 -19.29 8.36 8.22
N PRO A 39 -18.90 9.57 7.80
CA PRO A 39 -19.77 10.41 6.99
C PRO A 39 -20.11 9.69 5.68
N LYS A 40 -21.39 9.68 5.31
CA LYS A 40 -21.86 9.03 4.07
C LYS A 40 -21.12 9.54 2.83
N GLY A 41 -20.80 10.83 2.79
CA GLY A 41 -20.00 11.43 1.73
C GLY A 41 -18.63 10.78 1.54
N VAL A 42 -18.00 10.28 2.61
CA VAL A 42 -16.71 9.56 2.50
C VAL A 42 -16.86 8.24 1.77
N LEU A 43 -17.91 7.47 2.07
CA LEU A 43 -18.19 6.20 1.39
C LEU A 43 -18.50 6.43 -0.09
N LEU A 44 -19.39 7.39 -0.37
CA LEU A 44 -19.76 7.76 -1.73
C LEU A 44 -18.56 8.28 -2.54
N ALA A 45 -17.72 9.12 -1.93
CA ALA A 45 -16.49 9.61 -2.54
C ALA A 45 -15.46 8.50 -2.77
N ALA A 46 -15.31 7.56 -1.84
CA ALA A 46 -14.44 6.40 -2.02
C ALA A 46 -14.90 5.52 -3.18
N THR A 47 -16.21 5.27 -3.31
CA THR A 47 -16.77 4.51 -4.42
C THR A 47 -16.55 5.18 -5.77
N LEU A 48 -16.82 6.49 -5.91
CA LEU A 48 -16.52 7.22 -7.15
C LEU A 48 -15.01 7.32 -7.40
N GLY A 49 -14.23 7.47 -6.34
CA GLY A 49 -12.77 7.49 -6.38
C GLY A 49 -12.19 6.22 -6.99
N ILE A 50 -12.77 5.04 -6.73
CA ILE A 50 -12.33 3.79 -7.37
C ILE A 50 -12.46 3.90 -8.90
N ALA A 51 -13.61 4.33 -9.40
CA ALA A 51 -13.83 4.49 -10.85
C ALA A 51 -12.90 5.55 -11.47
N LEU A 52 -12.69 6.67 -10.77
CA LEU A 52 -11.85 7.76 -11.22
C LEU A 52 -10.35 7.39 -11.23
N PHE A 53 -9.83 6.88 -10.11
CA PHE A 53 -8.40 6.64 -9.95
C PHE A 53 -7.91 5.37 -10.67
N SER A 54 -8.81 4.42 -10.95
CA SER A 54 -8.50 3.27 -11.82
C SER A 54 -8.47 3.61 -13.32
N PHE A 55 -8.86 4.84 -13.72
CA PHE A 55 -8.81 5.26 -15.12
C PHE A 55 -7.39 5.55 -15.61
N LEU A 56 -6.46 5.86 -14.70
CA LEU A 56 -5.17 6.39 -15.10
C LEU A 56 -4.32 5.43 -15.97
N PRO A 57 -4.29 4.10 -15.72
CA PRO A 57 -3.66 3.15 -16.64
C PRO A 57 -4.27 3.17 -18.04
N VAL A 58 -5.60 3.31 -18.15
CA VAL A 58 -6.30 3.45 -19.44
C VAL A 58 -5.84 4.72 -20.15
N LEU A 59 -5.82 5.84 -19.44
CA LEU A 59 -5.39 7.12 -19.99
C LEU A 59 -3.95 7.07 -20.51
N LYS A 60 -3.04 6.38 -19.80
CA LYS A 60 -1.66 6.20 -20.26
C LYS A 60 -1.57 5.47 -21.59
N ILE A 61 -2.33 4.39 -21.76
CA ILE A 61 -2.34 3.63 -23.03
C ILE A 61 -2.92 4.50 -24.16
N VAL A 62 -3.99 5.25 -23.89
CA VAL A 62 -4.55 6.18 -24.87
C VAL A 62 -3.53 7.24 -25.26
N LEU A 63 -2.87 7.88 -24.29
CA LEU A 63 -1.85 8.90 -24.56
C LEU A 63 -0.59 8.34 -25.24
N TYR A 64 -0.32 7.05 -25.11
CA TYR A 64 0.79 6.41 -25.81
C TYR A 64 0.45 6.11 -27.28
N LEU A 65 -0.80 5.72 -27.58
CA LEU A 65 -1.20 5.25 -28.91
C LEU A 65 -1.97 6.28 -29.76
N TYR A 66 -2.38 7.43 -29.20
CA TYR A 66 -3.23 8.37 -29.94
C TYR A 66 -2.51 9.09 -31.08
N GLU A 67 -1.19 9.28 -30.98
CA GLU A 67 -0.40 9.98 -32.00
C GLU A 67 -0.38 9.18 -33.31
N ASP A 68 -0.37 7.85 -33.22
CA ASP A 68 -0.29 6.96 -34.39
C ASP A 68 -1.66 6.63 -35.01
N LEU A 69 -2.72 6.55 -34.19
CA LEU A 69 -4.01 5.97 -34.61
C LEU A 69 -5.18 6.96 -34.58
N GLY A 70 -4.99 8.16 -34.03
CA GLY A 70 -6.03 9.17 -33.82
C GLY A 70 -6.92 8.88 -32.60
N LEU A 71 -7.30 9.94 -31.88
CA LEU A 71 -7.92 9.86 -30.55
C LEU A 71 -9.18 8.99 -30.50
N GLY A 72 -10.12 9.14 -31.44
CA GLY A 72 -11.38 8.41 -31.43
C GLY A 72 -11.22 6.90 -31.63
N TYR A 73 -10.33 6.50 -32.55
CA TYR A 73 -10.03 5.08 -32.78
C TYR A 73 -9.27 4.49 -31.60
N THR A 74 -8.26 5.20 -31.07
CA THR A 74 -7.50 4.75 -29.91
C THR A 74 -8.38 4.56 -28.69
N LEU A 75 -9.26 5.51 -28.37
CA LEU A 75 -10.19 5.38 -27.24
C LEU A 75 -11.09 4.15 -27.38
N LYS A 76 -11.69 3.95 -28.56
CA LYS A 76 -12.52 2.78 -28.83
C LYS A 76 -11.71 1.49 -28.67
N SER A 77 -10.53 1.42 -29.29
CA SER A 77 -9.68 0.24 -29.26
C SER A 77 -9.22 -0.09 -27.84
N VAL A 78 -8.72 0.89 -27.08
CA VAL A 78 -8.27 0.68 -25.70
C VAL A 78 -9.43 0.22 -24.82
N LEU A 79 -10.61 0.83 -24.94
CA LEU A 79 -11.76 0.48 -24.12
C LEU A 79 -12.36 -0.90 -24.44
N THR A 80 -12.35 -1.34 -25.69
CA THR A 80 -13.01 -2.60 -26.09
C THR A 80 -12.06 -3.77 -26.26
N ASN A 81 -10.80 -3.53 -26.65
CA ASN A 81 -9.87 -4.59 -27.02
C ASN A 81 -8.83 -4.88 -25.94
N PHE A 82 -8.42 -3.89 -25.16
CA PHE A 82 -7.40 -4.06 -24.13
C PHE A 82 -8.06 -4.52 -22.81
N GLU A 83 -7.44 -5.48 -22.12
CA GLU A 83 -7.93 -5.99 -20.83
C GLU A 83 -8.07 -4.87 -19.78
N VAL A 84 -7.13 -3.93 -19.77
CA VAL A 84 -7.15 -2.77 -18.87
C VAL A 84 -8.41 -1.91 -19.09
N GLY A 85 -8.78 -1.66 -20.35
CA GLY A 85 -9.99 -0.89 -20.70
C GLY A 85 -11.29 -1.61 -20.36
N LYS A 86 -11.40 -2.90 -20.73
CA LYS A 86 -12.55 -3.74 -20.39
C LYS A 86 -12.77 -3.83 -18.87
N THR A 87 -11.67 -3.95 -18.12
CA THR A 87 -11.70 -4.02 -16.65
C THR A 87 -12.07 -2.67 -16.03
N TRP A 88 -11.59 -1.56 -16.59
CA TRP A 88 -12.00 -0.23 -16.14
C TRP A 88 -13.51 0.01 -16.35
N ILE A 89 -14.07 -0.40 -17.49
CA ILE A 89 -15.51 -0.30 -17.74
C ILE A 89 -16.31 -1.08 -16.69
N SER A 90 -15.94 -2.34 -16.43
CA SER A 90 -16.65 -3.16 -15.43
C SER A 90 -16.47 -2.58 -14.01
N THR A 91 -15.27 -2.11 -13.66
CA THR A 91 -14.99 -1.39 -12.41
C THR A 91 -15.88 -0.16 -12.27
N GLY A 92 -16.04 0.64 -13.33
CA GLY A 92 -16.90 1.81 -13.37
C GLY A 92 -18.37 1.46 -13.15
N ILE A 93 -18.89 0.46 -13.86
CA ILE A 93 -20.28 -0.01 -13.72
C ILE A 93 -20.55 -0.50 -12.29
N ILE A 94 -19.68 -1.36 -11.75
CA ILE A 94 -19.84 -1.92 -10.41
C ILE A 94 -19.73 -0.82 -9.35
N SER A 95 -18.82 0.14 -9.53
CA SER A 95 -18.70 1.31 -8.65
C SER A 95 -19.95 2.17 -8.69
N ILE A 96 -20.54 2.43 -9.86
CA ILE A 96 -21.79 3.18 -9.98
C ILE A 96 -22.95 2.44 -9.28
N ILE A 97 -23.06 1.12 -9.46
CA ILE A 97 -24.08 0.31 -8.77
C ILE A 97 -23.89 0.41 -7.25
N LEU A 98 -22.67 0.25 -6.75
CA LEU A 98 -22.36 0.40 -5.33
C LEU A 98 -22.67 1.81 -4.83
N PHE A 99 -22.37 2.84 -5.62
CA PHE A 99 -22.66 4.23 -5.27
C PHE A 99 -24.16 4.44 -5.09
N ILE A 100 -24.97 4.05 -6.09
CA ILE A 100 -26.43 4.16 -6.05
C ILE A 100 -27.00 3.39 -4.86
N TYR A 101 -26.49 2.18 -4.63
CA TYR A 101 -26.86 1.33 -3.49
C TYR A 101 -26.63 2.03 -2.14
N LEU A 102 -25.52 2.77 -1.98
CA LEU A 102 -25.18 3.46 -0.74
C LEU A 102 -26.03 4.71 -0.47
N ILE A 103 -26.68 5.32 -1.49
CA ILE A 103 -27.46 6.58 -1.33
C ILE A 103 -28.65 6.46 -0.35
N PRO A 104 -29.50 5.42 -0.38
CA PRO A 104 -30.59 5.31 0.60
C PRO A 104 -30.15 4.63 1.91
N ILE A 105 -29.02 3.93 1.92
CA ILE A 105 -28.66 3.00 2.99
C ILE A 105 -27.98 3.69 4.17
N LYS A 106 -28.31 3.20 5.38
CA LYS A 106 -27.60 3.47 6.63
C LYS A 106 -26.98 2.15 7.11
N LEU A 107 -25.66 2.04 7.04
CA LEU A 107 -24.94 0.77 7.28
C LEU A 107 -25.17 0.20 8.68
N GLU A 108 -25.46 1.06 9.66
CA GLU A 108 -25.65 0.68 11.05
C GLU A 108 -27.01 0.01 11.33
N GLN A 109 -27.95 0.07 10.38
CA GLN A 109 -29.31 -0.44 10.57
C GLN A 109 -29.41 -1.97 10.45
N LYS A 110 -28.75 -2.56 9.44
CA LYS A 110 -28.81 -4.00 9.18
C LYS A 110 -27.45 -4.52 8.71
N PRO A 111 -26.95 -5.65 9.25
CA PRO A 111 -25.66 -6.21 8.86
C PRO A 111 -25.62 -6.60 7.38
N LEU A 112 -26.76 -7.03 6.82
CA LEU A 112 -26.90 -7.34 5.39
C LEU A 112 -26.43 -6.19 4.50
N PHE A 113 -26.64 -4.93 4.90
CA PHE A 113 -26.22 -3.79 4.09
C PHE A 113 -24.70 -3.67 3.97
N SER A 114 -24.00 -3.91 5.07
CA SER A 114 -22.55 -3.95 5.09
C SER A 114 -22.00 -5.17 4.35
N LEU A 115 -22.70 -6.32 4.43
CA LEU A 115 -22.32 -7.54 3.71
C LEU A 115 -22.45 -7.37 2.18
N THR A 116 -23.53 -6.74 1.70
CA THR A 116 -23.71 -6.44 0.27
C THR A 116 -22.65 -5.45 -0.22
N GLY A 117 -22.37 -4.38 0.53
CA GLY A 117 -21.30 -3.44 0.20
C GLY A 117 -19.91 -4.11 0.16
N LEU A 118 -19.64 -5.01 1.12
CA LEU A 118 -18.44 -5.83 1.14
C LEU A 118 -18.35 -6.72 -0.10
N ALA A 119 -19.43 -7.40 -0.49
CA ALA A 119 -19.46 -8.25 -1.67
C ALA A 119 -19.13 -7.46 -2.95
N PHE A 120 -19.73 -6.28 -3.16
CA PHE A 120 -19.36 -5.41 -4.29
C PHE A 120 -17.89 -5.00 -4.25
N THR A 121 -17.37 -4.67 -3.07
CA THR A 121 -15.96 -4.28 -2.91
C THR A 121 -15.02 -5.45 -3.24
N LEU A 122 -15.37 -6.68 -2.86
CA LEU A 122 -14.62 -7.88 -3.23
C LEU A 122 -14.62 -8.15 -4.74
N ILE A 123 -15.75 -7.90 -5.41
CA ILE A 123 -15.82 -8.00 -6.88
C ILE A 123 -14.92 -6.93 -7.52
N LEU A 124 -14.92 -5.70 -7.01
CA LEU A 124 -14.02 -4.64 -7.48
C LEU A 124 -12.53 -5.00 -7.27
N ILE A 125 -12.18 -5.64 -6.16
CA ILE A 125 -10.81 -6.13 -5.89
C ILE A 125 -10.42 -7.21 -6.90
N ALA A 126 -11.32 -8.18 -7.15
CA ALA A 126 -11.08 -9.21 -8.15
C ALA A 126 -10.93 -8.60 -9.56
N SER A 127 -11.76 -7.62 -9.90
CA SER A 127 -11.64 -6.88 -11.16
C SER A 127 -10.26 -6.24 -11.31
N LEU A 128 -9.78 -5.50 -10.29
CA LEU A 128 -8.45 -4.90 -10.31
C LEU A 128 -7.34 -5.95 -10.46
N GLY A 129 -7.44 -7.06 -9.72
CA GLY A 129 -6.50 -8.18 -9.80
C GLY A 129 -6.46 -8.82 -11.19
N TRP A 130 -7.60 -8.87 -11.89
CA TRP A 130 -7.70 -9.44 -13.24
C TRP A 130 -6.92 -8.62 -14.27
N SER A 131 -6.97 -7.29 -14.17
CA SER A 131 -6.18 -6.39 -15.03
C SER A 131 -4.73 -6.16 -14.59
N SER A 132 -4.28 -6.84 -13.53
CA SER A 132 -2.94 -6.60 -12.98
C SER A 132 -1.82 -7.09 -13.91
N HIS A 133 -0.64 -6.47 -13.83
CA HIS A 133 0.55 -6.95 -14.53
C HIS A 133 0.87 -8.41 -14.20
N ALA A 134 0.73 -8.82 -12.94
CA ALA A 134 0.93 -10.21 -12.54
C ALA A 134 -0.01 -11.17 -13.28
N ALA A 135 -1.28 -10.81 -13.46
CA ALA A 135 -2.25 -11.62 -14.20
C ALA A 135 -1.89 -11.71 -15.70
N SER A 136 -1.30 -10.67 -16.29
CA SER A 136 -0.80 -10.74 -17.67
C SER A 136 0.38 -11.71 -17.83
N LEU A 137 1.24 -11.83 -16.82
CA LEU A 137 2.43 -12.69 -16.84
C LEU A 137 2.13 -14.15 -16.46
N SER A 138 1.30 -14.37 -15.44
CA SER A 138 1.08 -15.69 -14.83
C SER A 138 -0.41 -16.10 -14.80
N LYS A 139 -1.26 -15.44 -15.60
CA LYS A 139 -2.70 -15.73 -15.75
C LYS A 139 -3.39 -15.84 -14.38
N LEU A 140 -3.95 -17.01 -14.09
CA LEU A 140 -4.74 -17.28 -12.88
C LEU A 140 -3.90 -17.13 -11.60
N ALA A 141 -2.65 -17.58 -11.59
CA ALA A 141 -1.79 -17.46 -10.42
C ALA A 141 -1.49 -15.98 -10.11
N GLY A 142 -1.19 -15.20 -11.14
CA GLY A 142 -1.02 -13.76 -11.04
C GLY A 142 -2.25 -13.03 -10.50
N PHE A 143 -3.43 -13.36 -11.05
CA PHE A 143 -4.71 -12.84 -10.58
C PHE A 143 -4.97 -13.14 -9.10
N LEU A 144 -4.83 -14.40 -8.68
CA LEU A 144 -5.12 -14.83 -7.31
C LEU A 144 -4.15 -14.21 -6.32
N ILE A 145 -2.84 -14.23 -6.62
CA ILE A 145 -1.80 -13.66 -5.75
C ILE A 145 -1.97 -12.16 -5.62
N HIS A 146 -2.21 -11.44 -6.73
CA HIS A 146 -2.42 -10.00 -6.68
C HIS A 146 -3.69 -9.63 -5.90
N SER A 147 -4.80 -10.34 -6.15
CA SER A 147 -6.06 -10.11 -5.45
C SER A 147 -5.94 -10.40 -3.95
N ALA A 148 -5.26 -11.49 -3.57
CA ALA A 148 -5.01 -11.83 -2.18
C ALA A 148 -4.10 -10.80 -1.49
N HIS A 149 -3.03 -10.35 -2.17
CA HIS A 149 -2.15 -9.29 -1.68
C HIS A 149 -2.93 -8.01 -1.40
N PHE A 150 -3.69 -7.56 -2.40
CA PHE A 150 -4.45 -6.32 -2.34
C PHE A 150 -5.55 -6.39 -1.27
N LEU A 151 -6.28 -7.51 -1.19
CA LEU A 151 -7.31 -7.74 -0.17
C LEU A 151 -6.73 -7.72 1.24
N ALA A 152 -5.60 -8.40 1.47
CA ALA A 152 -4.95 -8.44 2.78
C ALA A 152 -4.51 -7.04 3.23
N VAL A 153 -3.83 -6.29 2.34
CA VAL A 153 -3.37 -4.93 2.65
C VAL A 153 -4.55 -4.00 2.91
N THR A 154 -5.54 -3.95 2.02
CA THR A 154 -6.70 -3.04 2.14
C THR A 154 -7.63 -3.41 3.29
N THR A 155 -7.68 -4.69 3.71
CA THR A 155 -8.40 -5.11 4.92
C THR A 155 -7.71 -4.61 6.18
N TRP A 156 -6.42 -4.91 6.36
CA TRP A 156 -5.67 -4.48 7.53
C TRP A 156 -5.63 -2.95 7.65
N VAL A 157 -5.21 -2.29 6.57
CA VAL A 157 -5.12 -0.83 6.52
C VAL A 157 -6.49 -0.19 6.61
N GLY A 158 -7.50 -0.75 5.95
CA GLY A 158 -8.85 -0.22 5.95
C GLY A 158 -9.43 -0.12 7.34
N ILE A 159 -9.35 -1.20 8.12
CA ILE A 159 -9.82 -1.21 9.51
C ILE A 159 -9.03 -0.17 10.34
N LEU A 160 -7.70 -0.13 10.18
CA LEU A 160 -6.85 0.82 10.89
C LEU A 160 -7.21 2.29 10.57
N ILE A 161 -7.33 2.65 9.29
CA ILE A 161 -7.70 4.01 8.86
C ILE A 161 -9.08 4.38 9.40
N VAL A 162 -10.05 3.48 9.27
CA VAL A 162 -11.42 3.80 9.69
C VAL A 162 -11.51 4.02 11.20
N VAL A 163 -10.88 3.15 12.00
CA VAL A 163 -10.85 3.31 13.46
C VAL A 163 -10.04 4.54 13.86
N SER A 164 -8.87 4.78 13.27
CA SER A 164 -8.01 5.89 13.68
C SER A 164 -8.59 7.27 13.39
N TRP A 165 -9.34 7.43 12.28
CA TRP A 165 -9.84 8.74 11.85
C TRP A 165 -11.32 8.98 12.12
N PHE A 166 -12.15 7.93 12.22
CA PHE A 166 -13.62 8.07 12.36
C PHE A 166 -14.17 7.56 13.71
N SER A 167 -13.33 7.12 14.63
CA SER A 167 -13.75 6.84 16.00
C SER A 167 -14.06 8.13 16.78
N ARG A 168 -15.19 8.12 17.48
CA ARG A 168 -15.66 9.22 18.34
C ARG A 168 -15.18 9.10 19.78
N ASN A 169 -14.89 7.88 20.21
CA ASN A 169 -14.34 7.56 21.52
C ASN A 169 -13.24 6.49 21.37
N HIS A 170 -12.69 6.07 22.50
CA HIS A 170 -11.72 4.97 22.57
C HIS A 170 -12.25 3.84 23.48
N ASP A 171 -13.57 3.75 23.62
CA ASP A 171 -14.22 2.72 24.41
C ASP A 171 -14.03 1.36 23.74
N HIS A 172 -14.07 0.29 24.53
CA HIS A 172 -13.87 -1.09 24.07
C HIS A 172 -12.58 -1.33 23.27
N TRP A 173 -11.55 -0.48 23.40
CA TRP A 173 -10.33 -0.62 22.60
C TRP A 173 -9.59 -1.94 22.86
N LEU A 174 -9.62 -2.44 24.10
CA LEU A 174 -9.05 -3.75 24.42
C LEU A 174 -9.78 -4.88 23.70
N GLN A 175 -11.11 -4.81 23.62
CA GLN A 175 -11.94 -5.77 22.89
C GLN A 175 -11.69 -5.67 21.38
N PHE A 176 -11.51 -4.45 20.85
CA PHE A 176 -11.09 -4.23 19.47
C PHE A 176 -9.77 -4.93 19.17
N LEU A 177 -8.74 -4.71 19.99
CA LEU A 177 -7.44 -5.35 19.80
C LEU A 177 -7.49 -6.88 19.91
N LYS A 178 -8.42 -7.47 20.68
CA LYS A 178 -8.55 -8.93 20.80
C LYS A 178 -8.80 -9.61 19.46
N TRP A 179 -9.62 -9.03 18.59
CA TRP A 179 -9.91 -9.62 17.27
C TRP A 179 -9.11 -8.95 16.15
N PHE A 180 -8.84 -7.65 16.24
CA PHE A 180 -8.13 -6.94 15.17
C PHE A 180 -6.64 -7.32 15.12
N SER A 181 -5.95 -7.49 16.26
CA SER A 181 -4.52 -7.86 16.23
C SER A 181 -4.27 -9.20 15.52
N PRO A 182 -5.03 -10.29 15.78
CA PRO A 182 -4.92 -11.52 14.98
C PRO A 182 -5.20 -11.33 13.48
N VAL A 183 -6.23 -10.55 13.13
CA VAL A 183 -6.56 -10.24 11.72
C VAL A 183 -5.42 -9.48 11.04
N ALA A 184 -4.84 -8.49 11.71
CA ALA A 184 -3.71 -7.71 11.21
C ALA A 184 -2.46 -8.58 11.00
N ILE A 185 -2.17 -9.51 11.93
CA ILE A 185 -1.07 -10.48 11.79
C ILE A 185 -1.32 -11.40 10.60
N LEU A 186 -2.53 -11.93 10.45
CA LEU A 186 -2.88 -12.78 9.30
C LEU A 186 -2.72 -12.03 7.98
N CYS A 187 -3.22 -10.79 7.92
CA CYS A 187 -3.05 -9.93 6.74
C CYS A 187 -1.57 -9.67 6.44
N LEU A 188 -0.75 -9.37 7.46
CA LEU A 188 0.69 -9.17 7.30
C LEU A 188 1.38 -10.42 6.73
N VAL A 189 1.05 -11.61 7.24
CA VAL A 189 1.58 -12.89 6.72
C VAL A 189 1.18 -13.08 5.26
N ILE A 190 -0.10 -12.90 4.92
CA ILE A 190 -0.59 -13.03 3.53
C ILE A 190 0.10 -12.01 2.62
N THR A 191 0.17 -10.75 3.03
CA THR A 191 0.84 -9.68 2.27
C THR A 191 2.33 -9.97 2.06
N THR A 192 3.02 -10.57 3.04
CA THR A 192 4.43 -10.93 2.94
C THR A 192 4.64 -12.05 1.92
N ILE A 193 3.89 -13.15 2.06
CA ILE A 193 3.97 -14.30 1.16
C ILE A 193 3.64 -13.86 -0.28
N THR A 194 2.48 -13.23 -0.46
CA THR A 194 2.03 -12.77 -1.77
C THR A 194 2.92 -11.67 -2.34
N GLY A 195 3.51 -10.80 -1.51
CA GLY A 195 4.44 -9.75 -1.95
C GLY A 195 5.72 -10.34 -2.52
N ILE A 196 6.30 -11.35 -1.85
CA ILE A 196 7.44 -12.10 -2.37
C ILE A 196 7.05 -12.83 -3.66
N SER A 197 5.89 -13.49 -3.71
CA SER A 197 5.42 -14.15 -4.94
C SER A 197 5.23 -13.18 -6.11
N LEU A 198 4.69 -11.98 -5.87
CA LEU A 198 4.59 -10.94 -6.90
C LEU A 198 5.97 -10.51 -7.40
N MET A 199 6.97 -10.44 -6.52
CA MET A 199 8.34 -10.16 -6.91
C MET A 199 8.90 -11.24 -7.84
N THR A 200 8.65 -12.52 -7.53
CA THR A 200 9.11 -13.65 -8.36
C THR A 200 8.48 -13.75 -9.74
N PHE A 201 7.36 -13.06 -9.99
CA PHE A 201 6.81 -12.94 -11.34
C PHE A 201 7.58 -11.96 -12.22
N HIS A 202 8.37 -11.07 -11.62
CA HIS A 202 9.10 -10.03 -12.34
C HIS A 202 10.60 -10.27 -12.32
N MET A 203 11.19 -10.84 -11.27
CA MET A 203 12.62 -11.10 -11.20
C MET A 203 12.96 -12.32 -10.37
N GLU A 204 14.17 -12.86 -10.58
CA GLU A 204 14.74 -13.83 -9.67
C GLU A 204 15.21 -13.16 -8.36
N LEU A 205 15.12 -13.87 -7.24
CA LEU A 205 15.52 -13.34 -5.93
C LEU A 205 17.03 -13.06 -5.84
N SER A 206 17.84 -13.82 -6.58
CA SER A 206 19.29 -13.66 -6.74
C SER A 206 19.66 -12.31 -7.35
N GLU A 207 18.81 -11.76 -8.21
CA GLU A 207 19.03 -10.49 -8.91
C GLU A 207 18.61 -9.26 -8.11
N TYR A 208 18.05 -9.43 -6.90
CA TYR A 208 17.48 -8.33 -6.11
C TYR A 208 18.45 -7.15 -5.95
N VAL A 209 19.74 -7.42 -5.68
CA VAL A 209 20.77 -6.38 -5.56
C VAL A 209 21.01 -5.68 -6.89
N SER A 210 21.22 -6.44 -7.97
CA SER A 210 21.45 -5.90 -9.31
C SER A 210 20.29 -5.07 -9.84
N VAL A 211 19.04 -5.47 -9.56
CA VAL A 211 17.83 -4.73 -9.96
C VAL A 211 17.74 -3.36 -9.26
N THR A 212 18.44 -3.15 -8.15
CA THR A 212 18.52 -1.80 -7.55
C THR A 212 19.24 -0.79 -8.45
N ALA A 213 19.92 -1.18 -9.53
CA ALA A 213 20.42 -0.22 -10.52
C ALA A 213 19.31 0.59 -11.20
N ILE A 214 18.13 0.00 -11.37
CA ILE A 214 17.01 0.59 -12.12
C ILE A 214 15.91 1.16 -11.21
N SER A 215 15.04 1.99 -11.78
CA SER A 215 14.01 2.73 -11.03
C SER A 215 13.03 1.83 -10.27
N TYR A 216 12.70 0.66 -10.83
CA TYR A 216 11.85 -0.34 -10.18
C TYR A 216 12.50 -0.89 -8.91
N GLY A 217 13.75 -1.37 -8.99
CA GLY A 217 14.46 -1.91 -7.82
C GLY A 217 14.72 -0.88 -6.74
N GLN A 218 15.04 0.36 -7.13
CA GLN A 218 15.16 1.48 -6.19
C GLN A 218 13.86 1.70 -5.40
N THR A 219 12.73 1.77 -6.09
CA THR A 219 11.44 2.01 -5.45
C THR A 219 11.00 0.82 -4.59
N LEU A 220 11.31 -0.41 -5.04
CA LEU A 220 11.06 -1.63 -4.30
C LEU A 220 11.91 -1.70 -3.01
N LEU A 221 13.18 -1.33 -3.07
CA LEU A 221 14.06 -1.24 -1.89
C LEU A 221 13.49 -0.24 -0.88
N ILE A 222 13.14 0.96 -1.34
CA ILE A 222 12.52 1.98 -0.48
C ILE A 222 11.24 1.45 0.17
N LYS A 223 10.42 0.68 -0.57
CA LYS A 223 9.23 0.02 -0.02
C LYS A 223 9.59 -0.95 1.10
N HIS A 224 10.55 -1.85 0.88
CA HIS A 224 10.99 -2.82 1.89
C HIS A 224 11.50 -2.13 3.17
N ILE A 225 12.29 -1.06 3.01
CA ILE A 225 12.77 -0.26 4.14
C ILE A 225 11.59 0.42 4.86
N ALA A 226 10.66 1.05 4.13
CA ALA A 226 9.52 1.76 4.71
C ALA A 226 8.52 0.87 5.44
N ILE A 227 8.48 -0.44 5.12
CA ILE A 227 7.67 -1.41 5.86
C ILE A 227 8.19 -1.59 7.30
N LEU A 228 9.47 -1.42 7.58
CA LEU A 228 10.03 -1.64 8.92
C LEU A 228 9.50 -0.65 9.98
N PRO A 229 9.45 0.68 9.73
CA PRO A 229 8.74 1.61 10.61
C PRO A 229 7.25 1.28 10.76
N LEU A 230 6.58 0.86 9.68
CA LEU A 230 5.18 0.44 9.76
C LEU A 230 5.01 -0.73 10.74
N LEU A 231 5.89 -1.74 10.68
CA LEU A 231 5.89 -2.86 11.63
C LEU A 231 6.17 -2.40 13.06
N ALA A 232 7.04 -1.41 13.26
CA ALA A 232 7.27 -0.83 14.58
C ALA A 232 6.01 -0.16 15.14
N PHE A 233 5.27 0.60 14.32
CA PHE A 233 3.98 1.18 14.74
C PHE A 233 2.91 0.12 14.98
N ALA A 234 2.83 -0.91 14.13
CA ALA A 234 1.91 -2.03 14.32
C ALA A 234 2.21 -2.78 15.64
N PHE A 235 3.49 -2.95 15.98
CA PHE A 235 3.93 -3.52 17.25
C PHE A 235 3.53 -2.63 18.44
N ILE A 236 3.79 -1.32 18.35
CA ILE A 236 3.38 -0.35 19.38
C ILE A 236 1.87 -0.43 19.61
N ASN A 237 1.06 -0.38 18.56
CA ASN A 237 -0.40 -0.37 18.66
C ASN A 237 -0.99 -1.71 19.12
N SER A 238 -0.44 -2.84 18.67
CA SER A 238 -0.97 -4.17 18.98
C SER A 238 -0.56 -4.69 20.36
N PHE A 239 0.68 -4.40 20.78
CA PHE A 239 1.26 -4.98 22.00
C PHE A 239 1.49 -3.94 23.10
N LEU A 240 2.19 -2.83 22.82
CA LEU A 240 2.56 -1.88 23.86
C LEU A 240 1.36 -1.07 24.36
N ILE A 241 0.50 -0.61 23.45
CA ILE A 241 -0.75 0.07 23.81
C ILE A 241 -1.70 -0.86 24.53
N ARG A 242 -1.81 -2.13 24.11
CA ARG A 242 -2.58 -3.15 24.84
C ARG A 242 -2.13 -3.25 26.30
N LYS A 243 -0.81 -3.40 26.53
CA LYS A 243 -0.23 -3.46 27.89
C LYS A 243 -0.49 -2.18 28.68
N ARG A 244 -0.46 -1.02 28.03
CA ARG A 244 -0.73 0.27 28.66
C ARG A 244 -2.18 0.42 29.08
N LEU A 245 -3.13 0.09 28.21
CA LEU A 245 -4.56 0.15 28.48
C LEU A 245 -5.01 -0.81 29.60
N GLN A 246 -4.33 -1.95 29.75
CA GLN A 246 -4.58 -2.86 30.89
C GLN A 246 -4.21 -2.24 32.24
N LYS A 247 -3.24 -1.31 32.28
CA LYS A 247 -2.80 -0.62 33.50
C LYS A 247 -3.52 0.71 33.69
N ASP A 248 -3.83 1.39 32.60
CA ASP A 248 -4.46 2.71 32.56
C ASP A 248 -5.53 2.71 31.47
N PRO A 249 -6.79 2.36 31.82
CA PRO A 249 -7.91 2.35 30.87
C PRO A 249 -8.25 3.72 30.27
N SER A 250 -7.77 4.81 30.89
CA SER A 250 -8.02 6.19 30.41
C SER A 250 -7.07 6.62 29.29
N PHE A 251 -6.05 5.82 28.99
CA PHE A 251 -5.08 6.13 27.96
C PHE A 251 -5.75 6.19 26.57
N ASN A 252 -5.61 7.32 25.88
CA ASN A 252 -6.13 7.48 24.52
C ASN A 252 -5.17 6.88 23.47
N PRO A 253 -5.55 5.78 22.77
CA PRO A 253 -4.72 5.11 21.78
C PRO A 253 -4.81 5.73 20.37
N LEU A 254 -5.86 6.51 20.08
CA LEU A 254 -6.16 7.04 18.74
C LEU A 254 -4.98 7.78 18.09
N PRO A 255 -4.20 8.62 18.81
CA PRO A 255 -3.09 9.34 18.19
C PRO A 255 -1.99 8.44 17.63
N TRP A 256 -1.77 7.26 18.23
CA TRP A 256 -0.78 6.30 17.73
C TRP A 256 -1.30 5.53 16.51
N ALA A 257 -2.59 5.16 16.53
CA ALA A 257 -3.25 4.59 15.35
C ALA A 257 -3.27 5.58 14.16
N LYS A 258 -3.41 6.89 14.44
CA LYS A 258 -3.26 7.94 13.41
C LYS A 258 -1.84 8.02 12.86
N LEU A 259 -0.80 7.91 13.70
CA LEU A 259 0.58 7.88 13.20
C LEU A 259 0.85 6.64 12.34
N GLU A 260 0.37 5.47 12.75
CA GLU A 260 0.49 4.24 11.96
C GLU A 260 -0.16 4.42 10.58
N SER A 261 -1.38 4.96 10.52
CA SER A 261 -2.04 5.23 9.23
C SER A 261 -1.33 6.27 8.37
N VAL A 262 -0.66 7.27 8.95
CA VAL A 262 0.19 8.21 8.18
C VAL A 262 1.37 7.48 7.53
N ILE A 263 2.05 6.60 8.26
CA ILE A 263 3.13 5.76 7.69
C ILE A 263 2.58 4.84 6.59
N VAL A 264 1.39 4.29 6.76
CA VAL A 264 0.73 3.51 5.71
C VAL A 264 0.51 4.33 4.44
N LEU A 265 0.06 5.58 4.54
CA LEU A 265 -0.12 6.45 3.36
C LEU A 265 1.21 6.71 2.63
N ILE A 266 2.32 6.81 3.36
CA ILE A 266 3.66 6.87 2.77
C ILE A 266 3.98 5.57 2.02
N VAL A 267 3.71 4.40 2.62
CA VAL A 267 3.91 3.08 1.98
C VAL A 267 3.01 2.91 0.74
N PHE A 268 1.77 3.40 0.77
CA PHE A 268 0.88 3.43 -0.41
C PHE A 268 1.43 4.32 -1.52
N SER A 269 2.00 5.48 -1.17
CA SER A 269 2.63 6.36 -2.16
C SER A 269 3.86 5.70 -2.80
N ILE A 270 4.70 5.03 -2.00
CA ILE A 270 5.85 4.26 -2.53
C ILE A 270 5.36 3.09 -3.39
N THR A 271 4.29 2.41 -2.99
CA THR A 271 3.68 1.33 -3.78
C THR A 271 3.11 1.85 -5.10
N GLY A 272 2.48 3.03 -5.08
CA GLY A 272 2.03 3.71 -6.29
C GLY A 272 3.20 4.02 -7.22
N ALA A 273 4.31 4.54 -6.70
CA ALA A 273 5.54 4.77 -7.46
C ALA A 273 6.11 3.48 -8.06
N LEU A 274 6.10 2.39 -7.30
CA LEU A 274 6.53 1.08 -7.79
C LEU A 274 5.63 0.61 -8.95
N GLY A 275 4.31 0.80 -8.85
CA GLY A 275 3.36 0.48 -9.91
C GLY A 275 3.50 1.37 -11.16
N GLN A 276 4.17 2.52 -11.06
CA GLN A 276 4.48 3.36 -12.21
C GLN A 276 5.84 3.04 -12.84
N ALA A 277 6.69 2.25 -12.18
CA ALA A 277 8.00 1.87 -12.68
C ALA A 277 7.92 0.60 -13.54
N SER A 278 8.67 0.56 -14.65
CA SER A 278 8.76 -0.60 -15.52
C SER A 278 9.38 -1.78 -14.77
N PRO A 279 8.69 -2.94 -14.65
CA PRO A 279 9.27 -4.10 -14.00
C PRO A 279 10.42 -4.71 -14.82
N PRO A 280 11.44 -5.30 -14.17
CA PRO A 280 12.62 -5.85 -14.85
C PRO A 280 12.30 -7.16 -15.58
N HIS A 281 11.97 -7.12 -16.87
CA HIS A 281 11.81 -8.37 -17.64
C HIS A 281 13.15 -9.00 -18.05
N GLU A 282 14.10 -8.15 -18.43
CA GLU A 282 15.48 -8.51 -18.74
C GLU A 282 16.39 -7.34 -18.31
N LEU A 283 17.07 -7.48 -17.18
CA LEU A 283 17.83 -6.38 -16.58
C LEU A 283 18.86 -5.78 -17.54
N GLY A 284 19.57 -6.63 -18.30
CA GLY A 284 20.61 -6.21 -19.23
C GLY A 284 20.09 -5.47 -20.47
N SER A 285 18.88 -5.77 -20.98
CA SER A 285 18.30 -5.02 -22.09
C SER A 285 17.67 -3.72 -21.60
N MET A 286 17.04 -3.72 -20.42
CA MET A 286 16.48 -2.52 -19.81
C MET A 286 17.55 -1.47 -19.49
N ILE A 287 18.69 -1.86 -18.93
CA ILE A 287 19.77 -0.90 -18.64
C ILE A 287 20.37 -0.33 -19.91
N ARG A 288 20.47 -1.13 -20.99
CA ARG A 288 20.93 -0.62 -22.30
C ARG A 288 19.94 0.36 -22.92
N ALA A 289 18.64 0.17 -22.69
CA ALA A 289 17.59 1.02 -23.25
C ALA A 289 17.32 2.29 -22.42
N GLU A 290 17.23 2.16 -21.10
CA GLU A 290 16.79 3.21 -20.18
C GLU A 290 17.94 3.79 -19.32
N GLY A 291 19.07 3.10 -19.23
CA GLY A 291 20.17 3.45 -18.33
C GLY A 291 19.89 3.08 -16.86
N ALA A 292 20.85 3.41 -16.00
CA ALA A 292 20.62 3.35 -14.56
C ALA A 292 19.66 4.45 -14.10
N SER A 293 18.97 4.18 -12.99
CA SER A 293 18.11 5.19 -12.37
C SER A 293 18.93 6.41 -11.93
N LYS A 294 18.28 7.57 -11.92
CA LYS A 294 18.90 8.82 -11.45
C LYS A 294 19.40 8.73 -10.00
N LEU A 295 18.65 8.02 -9.15
CA LEU A 295 19.03 7.82 -7.75
C LEU A 295 20.26 6.94 -7.63
N PHE A 296 20.33 5.84 -8.39
CA PHE A 296 21.51 4.98 -8.41
C PHE A 296 22.74 5.72 -8.95
N SER A 297 22.59 6.39 -10.11
CA SER A 297 23.67 7.12 -10.78
C SER A 297 24.25 8.26 -9.93
N PHE A 298 23.49 8.77 -8.95
CA PHE A 298 23.97 9.76 -7.99
C PHE A 298 25.01 9.18 -7.02
N PHE A 299 24.86 7.92 -6.60
CA PHE A 299 25.80 7.24 -5.70
C PHE A 299 26.92 6.51 -6.46
N HIS A 300 26.63 6.05 -7.68
CA HIS A 300 27.54 5.28 -8.52
C HIS A 300 27.70 5.96 -9.87
N PRO A 301 28.49 7.05 -9.96
CA PRO A 301 28.75 7.71 -11.23
C PRO A 301 29.66 6.84 -12.12
N GLY A 302 29.33 6.76 -13.41
CA GLY A 302 30.13 6.05 -14.42
C GLY A 302 29.54 4.72 -14.87
N ASP A 303 30.39 3.86 -15.43
CA ASP A 303 29.98 2.57 -15.96
C ASP A 303 29.66 1.57 -14.83
N ILE A 304 28.59 0.79 -15.02
CA ILE A 304 28.10 -0.18 -14.04
C ILE A 304 28.59 -1.57 -14.43
N ASN A 305 29.36 -2.18 -13.54
CA ASN A 305 29.78 -3.57 -13.70
C ASN A 305 28.71 -4.50 -13.11
N PHE A 306 28.27 -5.47 -13.90
CA PHE A 306 27.32 -6.49 -13.46
C PHE A 306 28.02 -7.85 -13.26
N PRO A 307 27.54 -8.68 -12.32
CA PRO A 307 26.44 -8.40 -11.38
C PRO A 307 26.87 -7.45 -10.24
N ILE A 308 25.92 -6.70 -9.70
CA ILE A 308 26.18 -5.82 -8.54
C ILE A 308 26.19 -6.69 -7.29
N HIS A 309 27.24 -6.54 -6.48
CA HIS A 309 27.40 -7.31 -5.26
C HIS A 309 27.14 -6.45 -4.02
N PHE A 310 26.65 -7.09 -2.97
CA PHE A 310 26.56 -6.48 -1.65
C PHE A 310 27.91 -6.58 -0.94
N SER A 311 28.62 -5.45 -0.85
CA SER A 311 29.95 -5.29 -0.26
C SER A 311 29.94 -4.09 0.69
N PRO A 312 29.44 -4.25 1.93
CA PRO A 312 29.32 -3.15 2.88
C PRO A 312 30.69 -2.68 3.39
N GLY A 313 31.00 -1.40 3.18
CA GLY A 313 32.14 -0.71 3.79
C GLY A 313 31.82 -0.12 5.17
N ILE A 314 32.81 0.47 5.82
CA ILE A 314 32.67 1.06 7.17
C ILE A 314 31.58 2.14 7.23
N VAL A 315 31.42 2.93 6.17
CA VAL A 315 30.43 4.02 6.09
C VAL A 315 29.02 3.46 6.02
N SER A 316 28.77 2.47 5.16
CA SER A 316 27.45 1.84 5.05
C SER A 316 27.09 1.07 6.32
N ILE A 317 28.03 0.36 6.94
CA ILE A 317 27.83 -0.27 8.25
C ILE A 317 27.42 0.77 9.30
N THR A 318 28.12 1.91 9.36
CA THR A 318 27.79 2.99 10.30
C THR A 318 26.39 3.55 10.06
N LEU A 319 26.01 3.76 8.80
CA LEU A 319 24.66 4.23 8.44
C LEU A 319 23.57 3.21 8.79
N PHE A 320 23.83 1.91 8.62
CA PHE A 320 22.88 0.88 9.05
C PHE A 320 22.71 0.86 10.57
N LEU A 321 23.80 1.04 11.34
CA LEU A 321 23.72 1.16 12.79
C LEU A 321 22.91 2.40 13.23
N ILE A 322 23.12 3.53 12.55
CA ILE A 322 22.34 4.76 12.77
C ILE A 322 20.87 4.54 12.41
N ALA A 323 20.56 3.85 11.32
CA ALA A 323 19.20 3.48 10.95
C ALA A 323 18.56 2.65 12.08
N ILE A 324 19.20 1.56 12.50
CA ILE A 324 18.69 0.72 13.59
C ILE A 324 18.45 1.54 14.87
N LEU A 325 19.32 2.50 15.19
CA LEU A 325 19.12 3.42 16.30
C LEU A 325 17.85 4.26 16.12
N PHE A 326 17.62 4.86 14.94
CA PHE A 326 16.40 5.60 14.66
C PHE A 326 15.14 4.73 14.79
N LEU A 327 15.17 3.48 14.32
CA LEU A 327 14.05 2.55 14.49
C LEU A 327 13.79 2.23 15.98
N ALA A 328 14.86 2.01 16.76
CA ALA A 328 14.75 1.81 18.20
C ALA A 328 14.16 3.05 18.89
N LEU A 329 14.53 4.26 18.46
CA LEU A 329 14.01 5.51 18.99
C LEU A 329 12.50 5.69 18.72
N VAL A 330 11.93 5.09 17.67
CA VAL A 330 10.46 5.04 17.47
C VAL A 330 9.76 4.29 18.61
N ILE A 331 10.35 3.21 19.11
CA ILE A 331 9.80 2.43 20.23
C ILE A 331 10.06 3.14 21.56
N ILE A 332 11.28 3.65 21.75
CA ILE A 332 11.67 4.36 22.97
C ILE A 332 10.83 5.62 23.18
N SER A 333 10.49 6.35 22.12
CA SER A 333 9.65 7.55 22.23
C SER A 333 8.26 7.21 22.81
N PHE A 334 7.68 6.06 22.47
CA PHE A 334 6.45 5.57 23.10
C PHE A 334 6.65 5.31 24.59
N ILE A 335 7.70 4.55 24.94
CA ILE A 335 7.98 4.12 26.32
C ILE A 335 8.26 5.33 27.22
N LYS A 336 9.05 6.28 26.73
CA LYS A 336 9.44 7.51 27.44
C LYS A 336 8.41 8.64 27.32
N LYS A 337 7.25 8.40 26.68
CA LYS A 337 6.18 9.38 26.50
C LYS A 337 6.65 10.67 25.79
N ALA A 338 7.62 10.55 24.89
CA ALA A 338 8.13 11.68 24.10
C ALA A 338 7.06 12.19 23.11
N PRO A 339 7.26 13.38 22.51
CA PRO A 339 6.34 13.91 21.51
C PRO A 339 6.14 12.92 20.35
N LYS A 340 4.88 12.66 20.00
CA LYS A 340 4.47 11.71 18.95
C LYS A 340 5.11 12.01 17.59
N ILE A 341 5.27 13.29 17.27
CA ILE A 341 5.92 13.74 16.03
C ILE A 341 7.37 13.24 15.92
N LEU A 342 8.05 13.05 17.05
CA LEU A 342 9.41 12.52 17.07
C LEU A 342 9.46 11.12 16.48
N SER A 343 8.47 10.25 16.76
CA SER A 343 8.39 8.92 16.16
C SER A 343 8.28 8.96 14.63
N LEU A 344 7.54 9.93 14.10
CA LEU A 344 7.41 10.12 12.66
C LEU A 344 8.75 10.58 12.06
N ILE A 345 9.42 11.55 12.67
CA ILE A 345 10.73 12.03 12.23
C ILE A 345 11.76 10.90 12.27
N MET A 346 11.82 10.14 13.37
CA MET A 346 12.73 8.99 13.49
C MET A 346 12.45 7.91 12.43
N SER A 347 11.18 7.71 12.06
CA SER A 347 10.81 6.78 10.98
C SER A 347 11.30 7.25 9.60
N LEU A 348 11.23 8.55 9.32
CA LEU A 348 11.74 9.11 8.07
C LEU A 348 13.28 9.06 8.03
N LEU A 349 13.93 9.39 9.14
CA LEU A 349 15.39 9.28 9.26
C LEU A 349 15.87 7.83 9.12
N PHE A 350 15.12 6.86 9.65
CA PHE A 350 15.38 5.43 9.41
C PHE A 350 15.37 5.10 7.91
N ILE A 351 14.34 5.54 7.18
CA ILE A 351 14.21 5.25 5.75
C ILE A 351 15.38 5.85 4.97
N VAL A 352 15.71 7.12 5.23
CA VAL A 352 16.79 7.83 4.54
C VAL A 352 18.15 7.21 4.84
N SER A 353 18.47 6.99 6.12
CA SER A 353 19.77 6.41 6.52
C SER A 353 19.92 4.96 6.05
N GLY A 354 18.87 4.13 6.14
CA GLY A 354 18.89 2.76 5.64
C GLY A 354 19.07 2.70 4.13
N TYR A 355 18.40 3.60 3.39
CA TYR A 355 18.53 3.68 1.94
C TYR A 355 19.93 4.11 1.49
N ILE A 356 20.48 5.19 2.07
CA ILE A 356 21.83 5.65 1.77
C ILE A 356 22.86 4.59 2.17
N GLY A 357 22.68 3.96 3.35
CA GLY A 357 23.51 2.85 3.79
C GLY A 357 23.54 1.70 2.77
N PHE A 358 22.37 1.35 2.19
CA PHE A 358 22.29 0.35 1.14
C PHE A 358 23.02 0.78 -0.14
N MET A 359 22.79 2.00 -0.62
CA MET A 359 23.49 2.50 -1.82
C MET A 359 25.01 2.51 -1.63
N LEU A 360 25.51 2.84 -0.44
CA LEU A 360 26.95 2.81 -0.14
C LEU A 360 27.48 1.41 0.22
N SER A 361 26.66 0.36 0.09
CA SER A 361 27.04 -1.03 0.36
C SER A 361 27.04 -1.91 -0.88
N ILE A 362 26.77 -1.35 -2.05
CA ILE A 362 26.74 -2.09 -3.31
C ILE A 362 27.87 -1.63 -4.22
N SER A 363 28.49 -2.57 -4.92
CA SER A 363 29.65 -2.36 -5.79
C SER A 363 29.65 -3.31 -6.98
#